data_AF-A0A7N0U034-F1
#
_entry.id   AF-A0A7N0U034-F1
#
_cell.length_a   1.000
_cell.length_b   1.000
_cell.length_c   1.000
_cell.angle_alpha   90.00
_cell.angle_beta   90.00
_cell.angle_gamma   90.00
#
_symmetry.space_group_name_H-M   'P 1'
#
loop_
_entity.id
_entity.type
_entity.pdbx_description
1 polymer ?
#
loop_
_entity_poly.entity_id
_entity_poly.type
_entity_poly.pdbx_seq_one_letter_code
_entity_poly.pdbx_strand_id
1 'polypeptide(L)'
;MNGLVDTLGDDIAATVTHLLNFPDLTPRRVPTDRKSPIASSTIPTDVVELENEYVFYLDVPGLSKADVQVTVEEEQLLVVRSVRKRKREDGEDEGCKILRLERRGRENLQRKFRLPEDADVGKITAKCENGVLKVVVGKNPPPAKGKTVQVKIA
;
A
#
# COMPACT_ATOMS: atom_id res chain seq x y z
N MET A 1 -0.99 -33.58 -72.42
CA MET A 1 -0.35 -32.26 -72.21
C MET A 1 -0.03 -32.13 -70.73
N ASN A 2 1.27 -32.29 -70.44
CA ASN A 2 2.08 -31.77 -69.34
C ASN A 2 1.50 -31.59 -67.92
N GLY A 3 2.13 -32.29 -66.96
CA GLY A 3 2.20 -31.95 -65.53
C GLY A 3 1.64 -33.05 -64.62
N LEU A 4 2.41 -34.07 -64.21
CA LEU A 4 3.17 -34.14 -62.94
C LEU A 4 2.27 -33.94 -61.70
N VAL A 5 2.20 -34.78 -60.66
CA VAL A 5 2.86 -36.03 -60.28
C VAL A 5 2.03 -36.69 -59.17
N ASP A 6 2.08 -38.02 -59.17
CA ASP A 6 1.61 -38.91 -58.13
C ASP A 6 2.44 -38.82 -56.83
N THR A 7 1.71 -38.92 -55.73
CA THR A 7 1.96 -39.71 -54.50
C THR A 7 3.20 -39.47 -53.61
N LEU A 8 2.89 -39.59 -52.30
CA LEU A 8 3.70 -40.13 -51.20
C LEU A 8 4.27 -39.11 -50.20
N GLY A 9 3.94 -39.31 -48.92
CA GLY A 9 4.76 -38.84 -47.81
C GLY A 9 3.98 -38.34 -46.61
N ASP A 10 3.62 -39.28 -45.73
CA ASP A 10 3.36 -38.99 -44.32
C ASP A 10 4.56 -38.25 -43.67
N ASP A 11 4.26 -37.46 -42.64
CA ASP A 11 5.17 -37.03 -41.57
C ASP A 11 6.49 -36.35 -41.95
N ILE A 12 6.43 -35.03 -42.19
CA ILE A 12 7.56 -34.14 -41.94
C ILE A 12 7.00 -32.81 -41.41
N ALA A 13 7.59 -32.30 -40.32
CA ALA A 13 7.26 -31.06 -39.62
C ALA A 13 6.32 -31.14 -38.41
N ALA A 14 6.22 -32.34 -37.84
CA ALA A 14 6.52 -32.58 -36.42
C ALA A 14 7.98 -32.18 -36.04
N THR A 15 8.52 -31.13 -36.66
CA THR A 15 9.94 -30.76 -36.71
C THR A 15 10.14 -29.24 -36.67
N VAL A 16 9.07 -28.46 -36.47
CA VAL A 16 9.19 -27.11 -35.87
C VAL A 16 8.82 -27.17 -34.37
N THR A 17 8.89 -28.36 -33.78
CA THR A 17 8.88 -28.61 -32.34
C THR A 17 10.31 -28.62 -31.80
N HIS A 18 11.08 -27.59 -32.14
CA HIS A 18 12.39 -27.33 -31.55
C HIS A 18 12.58 -25.82 -31.37
N LEU A 19 11.65 -25.14 -30.68
CA LEU A 19 12.04 -23.99 -29.83
C LEU A 19 11.01 -23.49 -28.81
N LEU A 20 9.78 -24.00 -28.65
CA LEU A 20 8.89 -23.46 -27.60
C LEU A 20 8.09 -24.57 -26.91
N ASN A 21 8.66 -25.03 -25.80
CA ASN A 21 8.06 -25.97 -24.86
C ASN A 21 7.01 -25.25 -23.99
N PHE A 22 5.71 -25.43 -24.27
CA PHE A 22 4.64 -25.03 -23.35
C PHE A 22 3.54 -26.10 -23.30
N PRO A 23 3.44 -26.86 -22.20
CA PRO A 23 2.34 -27.79 -22.02
C PRO A 23 1.08 -27.03 -21.61
N ASP A 24 0.02 -27.35 -22.35
CA ASP A 24 -1.41 -27.35 -22.00
C ASP A 24 -1.83 -26.67 -20.69
N LEU A 25 -2.48 -25.50 -20.81
CA LEU A 25 -3.26 -24.87 -19.74
C LEU A 25 -4.63 -24.48 -20.28
N THR A 26 -5.56 -25.43 -20.33
CA THR A 26 -6.99 -25.11 -20.33
C THR A 26 -7.31 -24.29 -19.06
N PRO A 27 -7.82 -23.05 -19.15
CA PRO A 27 -8.12 -22.29 -17.95
C PRO A 27 -9.35 -22.87 -17.24
N ARG A 28 -9.13 -23.59 -16.13
CA ARG A 28 -10.18 -23.91 -15.15
C ARG A 28 -10.78 -22.60 -14.66
N ARG A 29 -12.08 -22.38 -14.90
CA ARG A 29 -12.84 -21.28 -14.29
C ARG A 29 -12.91 -21.50 -12.78
N VAL A 30 -12.20 -20.66 -12.03
CA VAL A 30 -12.29 -20.60 -10.57
C VAL A 30 -13.45 -19.66 -10.21
N PRO A 31 -14.40 -20.03 -9.33
CA PRO A 31 -15.46 -19.13 -8.91
C PRO A 31 -14.87 -17.89 -8.22
N THR A 32 -15.19 -16.71 -8.73
CA THR A 32 -14.81 -15.43 -8.15
C THR A 32 -15.76 -15.08 -7.02
N ASP A 33 -15.54 -15.66 -5.84
CA ASP A 33 -15.97 -15.01 -4.59
C ASP A 33 -14.76 -14.83 -3.69
N ARG A 34 -13.97 -13.80 -4.02
CA ARG A 34 -13.08 -13.18 -3.06
C ARG A 34 -13.59 -11.77 -2.88
N LYS A 35 -14.31 -11.51 -1.78
CA LYS A 35 -14.24 -10.20 -1.14
C LYS A 35 -12.76 -9.94 -0.90
N SER A 36 -12.16 -9.16 -1.79
CA SER A 36 -10.78 -8.71 -1.66
C SER A 36 -10.66 -8.05 -0.29
N PRO A 37 -9.74 -8.48 0.59
CA PRO A 37 -9.33 -7.58 1.65
C PRO A 37 -8.91 -6.28 0.94
N ILE A 38 -9.41 -5.14 1.41
CA ILE A 38 -9.02 -3.82 0.91
C ILE A 38 -7.51 -3.87 0.73
N ALA A 39 -7.03 -3.77 -0.52
CA ALA A 39 -5.61 -3.85 -0.80
C ALA A 39 -4.94 -2.72 -0.03
N SER A 40 -4.36 -3.03 1.13
CA SER A 40 -3.62 -2.05 1.92
C SER A 40 -2.47 -1.62 1.05
N SER A 41 -2.55 -0.43 0.45
CA SER A 41 -1.44 0.10 -0.32
C SER A 41 -0.23 0.13 0.60
N THR A 42 0.82 -0.62 0.25
CA THR A 42 2.06 -0.65 1.03
C THR A 42 2.79 0.66 0.81
N ILE A 43 2.32 1.73 1.44
CA ILE A 43 2.99 3.03 1.45
C ILE A 43 4.27 2.84 2.25
N PRO A 44 5.46 3.09 1.68
CA PRO A 44 6.69 3.09 2.45
C PRO A 44 6.51 3.96 3.69
N THR A 45 6.83 3.41 4.85
CA THR A 45 6.62 4.10 6.12
C THR A 45 7.71 3.74 7.09
N ASP A 46 8.31 4.78 7.67
CA ASP A 46 9.24 4.66 8.78
C ASP A 46 8.56 5.18 10.05
N VAL A 47 8.80 4.49 11.16
CA VAL A 47 8.34 4.89 12.49
C VAL A 47 9.57 5.00 13.38
N VAL A 48 9.79 6.18 13.91
CA VAL A 48 10.94 6.51 14.75
C VAL A 48 10.43 6.85 16.14
N GLU A 49 10.95 6.17 17.14
CA GLU A 49 10.77 6.54 18.53
C GLU A 49 11.91 7.47 18.97
N LEU A 50 11.55 8.62 19.51
CA LEU A 50 12.47 9.56 20.17
C LEU A 50 12.13 9.61 21.66
N GLU A 51 12.95 10.32 22.43
CA GLU A 51 12.78 10.43 23.89
C GLU A 51 11.41 11.00 24.28
N ASN A 52 10.94 12.02 23.56
CA ASN A 52 9.73 12.78 23.89
C ASN A 52 8.60 12.64 22.86
N GLU A 53 8.81 11.91 21.76
CA GLU A 53 7.84 11.82 20.67
C GLU A 53 8.01 10.56 19.82
N TYR A 54 6.94 10.20 19.11
CA TYR A 54 6.94 9.25 18.01
C TYR A 54 6.81 10.01 16.69
N VAL A 55 7.61 9.65 15.70
CA VAL A 55 7.63 10.29 14.38
C VAL A 55 7.37 9.26 13.30
N PHE A 56 6.35 9.51 12.48
CA PHE A 56 5.97 8.68 11.35
C PHE A 56 6.30 9.43 10.05
N TYR A 57 7.05 8.78 9.16
CA TYR A 57 7.33 9.28 7.82
C TYR A 57 6.62 8.40 6.80
N LEU A 58 5.71 8.95 6.01
CA LEU A 58 4.97 8.22 4.99
C LEU A 58 5.22 8.83 3.61
N ASP A 59 5.62 7.99 2.65
CA ASP A 59 5.81 8.41 1.27
C ASP A 59 4.46 8.55 0.57
N VAL A 60 4.05 9.80 0.32
CA VAL A 60 2.76 10.13 -0.29
C VAL A 60 2.87 10.95 -1.58
N PRO A 61 3.77 10.63 -2.56
CA PRO A 61 4.28 11.61 -3.52
C PRO A 61 3.29 12.65 -4.06
N GLY A 62 2.58 12.49 -5.17
CA GLY A 62 1.65 13.51 -5.69
C GLY A 62 0.34 13.70 -4.91
N LEU A 63 0.34 13.66 -3.57
CA LEU A 63 -0.78 14.04 -2.72
C LEU A 63 -0.50 15.39 -2.05
N SER A 64 -1.46 16.31 -2.13
CA SER A 64 -1.40 17.56 -1.39
C SER A 64 -1.86 17.37 0.06
N LYS A 65 -1.63 18.37 0.92
CA LYS A 65 -2.17 18.40 2.29
C LYS A 65 -3.69 18.23 2.36
N ALA A 66 -4.41 18.66 1.32
CA ALA A 66 -5.87 18.55 1.26
C ALA A 66 -6.34 17.14 0.87
N ASP A 67 -5.46 16.33 0.28
CA ASP A 67 -5.78 14.98 -0.16
C ASP A 67 -5.53 13.93 0.92
N VAL A 68 -4.88 14.31 2.03
CA VAL A 68 -4.50 13.42 3.14
C VAL A 68 -5.22 13.84 4.41
N GLN A 69 -5.80 12.87 5.10
CA GLN A 69 -6.42 13.03 6.40
C GLN A 69 -5.69 12.16 7.42
N VAL A 70 -5.39 12.76 8.58
CA VAL A 70 -4.81 12.08 9.74
C VAL A 70 -5.81 12.20 10.88
N THR A 71 -6.21 11.07 11.45
CA THR A 71 -7.17 11.00 12.57
C THR A 71 -6.69 10.00 13.59
N VAL A 72 -7.14 10.14 14.84
CA VAL A 72 -7.00 9.09 15.85
C VAL A 72 -8.39 8.56 16.14
N GLU A 73 -8.58 7.26 15.93
CA GLU A 73 -9.81 6.52 16.21
C GLU A 73 -9.74 5.91 17.64
N GLU A 74 -10.73 5.10 17.98
CA GLU A 74 -10.78 4.34 19.24
C GLU A 74 -9.50 3.52 19.46
N GLU A 75 -9.20 3.25 20.74
CA GLU A 75 -8.02 2.46 21.14
C GLU A 75 -6.67 3.04 20.67
N GLN A 76 -6.57 4.38 20.60
CA GLN A 76 -5.36 5.10 20.19
C GLN A 76 -4.85 4.70 18.79
N LEU A 77 -5.79 4.44 17.88
CA LEU A 77 -5.47 4.02 16.53
C LEU A 77 -5.25 5.23 15.62
N LEU A 78 -3.99 5.57 15.33
CA LEU A 78 -3.63 6.59 14.35
C LEU A 78 -3.94 6.08 12.94
N VAL A 79 -4.82 6.78 12.24
CA VAL A 79 -5.26 6.46 10.87
C VAL A 79 -4.85 7.58 9.93
N VAL A 80 -4.08 7.22 8.91
CA VAL A 80 -3.73 8.09 7.80
C VAL A 80 -4.46 7.58 6.56
N ARG A 81 -5.29 8.41 5.93
CA ARG A 81 -6.06 8.04 4.74
C ARG A 81 -6.06 9.11 3.66
N SER A 82 -6.14 8.71 2.39
CA SER A 82 -6.47 9.63 1.30
C SER A 82 -7.97 9.92 1.31
N VAL A 83 -8.35 11.18 1.23
CA VAL A 83 -9.76 11.61 1.17
C VAL A 83 -10.23 11.88 -0.26
N ARG A 84 -9.30 12.20 -1.16
CA ARG A 84 -9.64 12.46 -2.57
C ARG A 84 -9.40 11.22 -3.40
N LYS A 85 -10.46 10.71 -4.04
CA LYS A 85 -10.29 9.89 -5.24
C LYS A 85 -9.71 10.80 -6.30
N ARG A 86 -8.42 10.64 -6.59
CA ARG A 86 -7.87 11.23 -7.82
C ARG A 86 -8.71 10.65 -8.96
N LYS A 87 -9.42 11.50 -9.70
CA LYS A 87 -9.94 11.10 -11.01
C LYS A 87 -8.71 10.61 -11.77
N ARG A 88 -8.75 9.40 -12.31
CA ARG A 88 -7.60 8.86 -13.02
C ARG A 88 -7.38 9.72 -14.27
N GLU A 89 -6.51 10.72 -14.16
CA GLU A 89 -5.84 11.31 -15.34
C GLU A 89 -4.92 10.27 -16.01
N ASP A 90 -4.72 9.10 -15.40
CA ASP A 90 -4.09 7.94 -16.00
C ASP A 90 -5.04 7.27 -17.04
N GLY A 91 -5.49 8.01 -18.06
CA GLY A 91 -6.15 7.47 -19.26
C GLY A 91 -7.62 7.82 -19.50
N GLU A 92 -8.23 8.74 -18.73
CA GLU A 92 -9.61 9.23 -18.98
C GLU A 92 -9.67 10.50 -19.83
N ASP A 93 -8.53 11.07 -20.24
CA ASP A 93 -8.51 12.08 -21.28
C ASP A 93 -8.78 11.40 -22.62
N GLU A 94 -9.86 11.79 -23.31
CA GLU A 94 -10.21 11.26 -24.62
C GLU A 94 -9.00 11.38 -25.57
N GLY A 95 -8.38 10.23 -25.90
CA GLY A 95 -7.20 10.16 -26.77
C GLY A 95 -5.89 9.73 -26.09
N CYS A 96 -5.84 9.53 -24.78
CA CYS A 96 -4.63 9.06 -24.10
C CYS A 96 -4.53 7.53 -24.00
N LYS A 97 -3.42 6.95 -24.49
CA LYS A 97 -3.10 5.52 -24.35
C LYS A 97 -1.97 5.32 -23.34
N ILE A 98 -2.25 4.65 -22.23
CA ILE A 98 -1.22 4.24 -21.26
C ILE A 98 -0.36 3.14 -21.91
N LEU A 99 0.94 3.40 -22.09
CA LEU A 99 1.89 2.40 -22.58
C LEU A 99 2.44 1.53 -21.45
N ARG A 100 2.56 2.09 -20.23
CA ARG A 100 3.08 1.41 -19.05
C ARG A 100 2.59 2.09 -17.78
N LEU A 101 2.19 1.31 -16.78
CA LEU A 101 1.73 1.80 -15.48
C LEU A 101 2.53 1.11 -14.35
N GLU A 102 3.50 1.81 -13.80
CA GLU A 102 4.30 1.32 -12.66
C GLU A 102 3.89 1.96 -11.33
N ARG A 103 3.40 3.20 -11.39
CA ARG A 103 2.94 3.92 -10.21
C ARG A 103 1.71 3.22 -9.66
N ARG A 104 1.75 2.87 -8.37
CA ARG A 104 0.56 2.38 -7.69
C ARG A 104 -0.45 3.52 -7.53
N GLY A 105 -1.70 3.23 -7.85
CA GLY A 105 -2.82 4.14 -7.62
C GLY A 105 -2.91 4.51 -6.14
N ARG A 106 -3.09 5.80 -5.86
CA ARG A 106 -3.17 6.35 -4.50
C ARG A 106 -4.61 6.64 -4.08
N GLU A 107 -5.57 6.23 -4.90
CA GLU A 107 -7.00 6.41 -4.66
C GLU A 107 -7.51 5.78 -3.34
N ASN A 108 -6.78 4.83 -2.76
CA ASN A 108 -7.12 4.15 -1.51
C ASN A 108 -5.93 4.06 -0.54
N LEU A 109 -5.21 5.17 -0.35
CA LEU A 109 -4.18 5.24 0.68
C LEU A 109 -4.85 5.07 2.05
N GLN A 110 -4.47 4.02 2.78
CA GLN A 110 -4.85 3.86 4.18
C GLN A 110 -3.75 3.15 4.96
N ARG A 111 -3.28 3.77 6.05
CA ARG A 111 -2.38 3.19 7.03
C ARG A 111 -2.97 3.38 8.43
N LYS A 112 -2.80 2.37 9.27
CA LYS A 112 -3.24 2.38 10.67
C LYS A 112 -2.07 1.98 11.56
N PHE A 113 -1.83 2.74 12.62
CA PHE A 113 -0.80 2.47 13.62
C PHE A 113 -1.45 2.51 14.99
N ARG A 114 -1.22 1.49 15.80
CA ARG A 114 -1.63 1.53 17.20
C ARG A 114 -0.58 2.31 17.96
N LEU A 115 -0.98 3.43 18.55
CA LEU A 115 -0.07 4.23 19.36
C LEU A 115 0.19 3.52 20.71
N PRO A 116 1.40 3.64 21.26
CA PRO A 116 1.69 3.16 22.61
C PRO A 116 0.94 3.96 23.67
N GLU A 117 0.76 3.39 24.86
CA GLU A 117 -0.02 3.99 25.95
C GLU A 117 0.51 5.34 26.43
N ASP A 118 1.82 5.57 26.29
CA ASP A 118 2.47 6.82 26.65
C ASP A 118 2.32 7.90 25.55
N ALA A 119 1.64 7.65 24.44
CA ALA A 119 1.39 8.66 23.42
C ALA A 119 0.37 9.71 23.88
N ASP A 120 0.68 10.99 23.66
CA ASP A 120 -0.19 12.13 23.91
C ASP A 120 -0.98 12.49 22.64
N VAL A 121 -2.21 11.97 22.56
CA VAL A 121 -3.12 12.22 21.43
C VAL A 121 -3.50 13.70 21.31
N GLY A 122 -3.37 14.50 22.38
CA GLY A 122 -3.59 15.95 22.36
C GLY A 122 -2.46 16.72 21.67
N LYS A 123 -1.30 16.11 21.49
CA LYS A 123 -0.10 16.73 20.89
C LYS A 123 0.31 16.03 19.60
N ILE A 124 -0.60 16.01 18.63
CA ILE A 124 -0.32 15.50 17.30
C ILE A 124 -0.16 16.65 16.31
N THR A 125 0.92 16.61 15.53
CA THR A 125 1.14 17.54 14.42
C THR A 125 1.47 16.77 13.15
N ALA A 126 1.07 17.31 11.99
CA ALA A 126 1.36 16.69 10.70
C ALA A 126 1.80 17.75 9.69
N LYS A 127 2.79 17.40 8.87
CA LYS A 127 3.30 18.23 7.77
C LYS A 127 3.49 17.37 6.54
N CYS A 128 3.06 17.85 5.38
CA CYS A 128 3.33 17.21 4.10
C CYS A 128 4.22 18.14 3.28
N GLU A 129 5.43 17.68 2.96
CA GLU A 129 6.43 18.45 2.25
C GLU A 129 7.20 17.53 1.29
N ASN A 130 7.43 17.97 0.05
CA ASN A 130 8.19 17.24 -0.95
C ASN A 130 7.72 15.78 -1.19
N GLY A 131 6.41 15.54 -1.04
CA GLY A 131 5.82 14.21 -1.22
C GLY A 131 5.95 13.27 -0.03
N VAL A 132 6.41 13.76 1.13
CA VAL A 132 6.53 13.00 2.39
C VAL A 132 5.60 13.60 3.43
N LEU A 133 4.79 12.76 4.07
CA LEU A 133 3.99 13.11 5.22
C LEU A 133 4.74 12.76 6.49
N LYS A 134 5.09 13.77 7.29
CA LYS A 134 5.62 13.63 8.63
C LYS A 134 4.48 13.82 9.64
N VAL A 135 4.22 12.81 10.47
CA VAL A 135 3.31 12.89 11.62
C VAL A 135 4.13 12.77 12.89
N VAL A 136 3.95 13.71 13.82
CA VAL A 136 4.62 13.73 15.12
C VAL A 136 3.57 13.58 16.21
N VAL A 137 3.80 12.65 17.13
CA VAL A 137 2.94 12.38 18.28
C VAL A 137 3.79 12.54 19.53
N GLY A 138 3.49 13.52 20.36
CA GLY A 138 4.21 13.71 21.63
C GLY A 138 4.02 12.54 22.60
N LYS A 139 4.92 12.39 23.56
CA LYS A 139 4.78 11.45 24.68
C LYS A 139 4.28 12.16 25.94
N ASN A 140 3.49 11.43 26.73
CA ASN A 140 3.10 11.80 28.07
C ASN A 140 4.32 11.69 29.00
N PRO A 141 4.47 12.60 29.97
CA PRO A 141 5.53 12.49 30.95
C PRO A 141 5.40 11.17 31.72
N PRO A 142 6.52 10.50 32.06
CA PRO A 142 6.48 9.26 32.82
C PRO A 142 5.76 9.50 34.16
N PRO A 143 4.97 8.52 34.62
CA PRO A 143 4.23 8.66 35.88
C PRO A 143 5.20 9.02 37.01
N ALA A 144 4.83 10.02 37.81
CA ALA A 144 5.66 10.47 38.92
C ALA A 144 5.98 9.26 39.82
N LYS A 145 7.27 8.98 40.02
CA LYS A 145 7.72 7.89 40.89
C LYS A 145 7.08 8.11 42.27
N GLY A 146 6.17 7.21 42.65
CA GLY A 146 5.41 7.32 43.89
C GLY A 146 6.35 7.48 45.08
N LYS A 147 6.08 8.45 45.95
CA LYS A 147 6.85 8.62 47.19
C LYS A 147 6.49 7.48 48.13
N THR A 148 7.46 6.66 48.51
CA THR A 148 7.29 5.68 49.58
C THR A 148 7.06 6.42 50.89
N VAL A 149 5.85 6.32 51.45
CA VAL A 149 5.54 6.83 52.78
C VAL A 149 5.73 5.68 53.76
N GLN A 150 6.64 5.84 54.73
CA GLN A 150 6.77 4.89 55.83
C GLN A 150 5.61 5.06 56.80
N VAL A 151 4.84 3.99 57.01
CA VAL A 151 3.78 3.95 58.03
C VAL A 151 4.36 3.34 59.30
N LYS A 152 4.33 4.06 60.42
CA LYS A 152 4.69 3.52 61.73
C LYS A 152 3.55 2.66 62.25
N ILE A 153 3.88 1.43 62.66
CA ILE A 153 2.96 0.52 63.35
C ILE A 153 2.97 0.89 64.84
N ALA A 154 1.78 0.96 65.45
CA ALA A 154 1.56 1.21 66.87
C ALA A 154 1.42 -0.10 67.66
#